data_AF-A0A416HF52-F1
#
_entry.id   AF-A0A416HF52-F1
#
_cell.length_a   1.000
_cell.length_b   1.000
_cell.length_c   1.000
_cell.angle_alpha   90.00
_cell.angle_beta   90.00
_cell.angle_gamma   90.00
#
_symmetry.space_group_name_H-M   'P 1'
#
loop_
_entity.id
_entity.type
_entity.pdbx_description
1 polymer ?
#
loop_
_entity_poly.entity_id
_entity_poly.type
_entity_poly.pdbx_seq_one_letter_code
_entity_poly.pdbx_strand_id
1 'polypeptide(L)'
;MSKYKKNKAAALKYNMEEDTAPVVIASGYGPMAEKIIDIAEQKGIPVFKDDSAASLLCMLDVGTNIPVELYEVVAAIYGKLMEASAKSRGNASPEKKGTPAGRKTPRSSLRDGLVSAGKKETMIDSTENE
;
A
#
# COMPACT_ATOMS: atom_id res chain seq x y z
N MET A 1 23.78 -22.14 22.87
CA MET A 1 24.17 -22.26 21.44
C MET A 1 23.38 -21.27 20.63
N SER A 2 24.06 -20.42 19.85
CA SER A 2 23.53 -19.24 19.17
C SER A 2 22.57 -19.64 18.04
N LYS A 3 21.26 -19.64 18.31
CA LYS A 3 20.20 -20.02 17.37
C LYS A 3 20.11 -19.11 16.13
N TYR A 4 20.91 -18.05 16.07
CA TYR A 4 20.69 -16.87 15.23
C TYR A 4 21.93 -16.39 14.45
N LYS A 5 23.01 -17.18 14.42
CA LYS A 5 24.27 -16.85 13.71
C LYS A 5 24.11 -16.61 12.19
N LYS A 6 22.93 -16.86 11.62
CA LYS A 6 22.59 -16.66 10.20
C LYS A 6 21.33 -15.78 9.97
N ASN A 7 20.82 -15.12 11.00
CA ASN A 7 19.62 -14.29 10.85
C ASN A 7 19.89 -13.08 9.96
N LYS A 8 18.85 -12.66 9.24
CA LYS A 8 18.81 -11.42 8.46
C LYS A 8 17.56 -10.66 8.87
N ALA A 9 17.64 -9.34 8.93
CA ALA A 9 16.49 -8.50 9.19
C ALA A 9 16.63 -7.19 8.44
N ALA A 10 15.51 -6.74 7.85
CA ALA A 10 15.37 -5.42 7.27
C ALA A 10 14.13 -4.76 7.88
N ALA A 11 14.23 -3.47 8.17
CA ALA A 11 13.12 -2.65 8.65
C ALA A 11 12.69 -1.69 7.54
N LEU A 12 11.38 -1.64 7.31
CA LEU A 12 10.77 -0.80 6.28
C LEU A 12 9.94 0.31 6.94
N LYS A 13 9.96 1.48 6.32
CA LYS A 13 9.08 2.61 6.63
C LYS A 13 8.29 2.96 5.38
N TYR A 14 7.03 3.33 5.54
CA TYR A 14 6.25 3.89 4.45
C TYR A 14 5.32 4.97 5.00
N ASN A 15 5.46 6.20 4.50
CA ASN A 15 4.51 7.28 4.70
C ASN A 15 3.73 7.52 3.40
N MET A 16 2.42 7.25 3.40
CA MET A 16 1.57 7.42 2.21
C MET A 16 1.48 8.86 1.68
N GLU A 17 1.75 9.86 2.51
CA GLU A 17 1.63 11.28 2.13
C GLU A 17 2.94 11.84 1.56
N GLU A 18 4.08 11.26 1.95
CA GLU A 18 5.42 11.78 1.64
C GLU A 18 6.21 10.86 0.71
N ASP A 19 6.05 9.55 0.86
CA ASP A 19 6.88 8.56 0.19
C ASP A 19 6.17 8.00 -1.05
N THR A 20 6.86 8.02 -2.20
CA THR A 20 6.36 7.34 -3.42
C THR A 20 6.47 5.81 -3.31
N ALA A 21 7.38 5.32 -2.47
CA ALA A 21 7.61 3.90 -2.24
C ALA A 21 8.17 3.68 -0.83
N PRO A 22 7.95 2.49 -0.23
CA PRO A 22 8.56 2.14 1.05
C PRO A 22 10.08 2.31 1.03
N VAL A 23 10.66 2.65 2.16
CA VAL A 23 12.09 2.92 2.33
C VAL A 23 12.68 1.93 3.31
N VAL A 24 13.88 1.41 3.00
CA VAL A 24 14.65 0.59 3.95
C VAL A 24 15.28 1.52 4.98
N ILE A 25 14.89 1.43 6.24
CA ILE A 25 15.42 2.28 7.32
C ILE A 25 16.47 1.58 8.19
N ALA A 26 16.55 0.26 8.12
CA ALA A 26 17.62 -0.52 8.72
C ALA A 26 17.76 -1.86 8.00
N SER A 27 18.97 -2.40 7.96
CA SER A 27 19.24 -3.78 7.54
C SER A 27 20.40 -4.35 8.36
N GLY A 28 20.44 -5.66 8.52
CA GLY A 28 21.46 -6.28 9.34
C GLY A 28 21.50 -7.81 9.25
N TYR A 29 22.64 -8.35 9.68
CA TYR A 29 22.94 -9.77 9.68
C TYR A 29 23.38 -10.22 11.08
N GLY A 30 23.10 -11.48 11.43
CA GLY A 30 23.49 -12.10 12.68
C GLY A 30 23.11 -11.25 13.91
N PRO A 31 24.07 -10.85 14.77
CA PRO A 31 23.78 -10.04 15.96
C PRO A 31 23.11 -8.70 15.67
N MET A 32 23.35 -8.10 14.50
CA MET A 32 22.68 -6.85 14.14
C MET A 32 21.22 -7.10 13.78
N ALA A 33 20.92 -8.20 13.09
CA ALA A 33 19.55 -8.61 12.80
C ALA A 33 18.76 -8.86 14.09
N GLU A 34 19.38 -9.50 15.09
CA GLU A 34 18.79 -9.71 16.42
C GLU A 34 18.39 -8.39 17.06
N LYS A 35 19.30 -7.40 17.11
CA LYS A 35 19.01 -6.07 17.66
C LYS A 35 17.85 -5.37 16.94
N ILE A 36 17.75 -5.50 15.61
CA ILE A 36 16.65 -4.90 14.84
C ILE A 36 15.32 -5.54 15.26
N ILE A 37 15.28 -6.87 15.38
CA ILE A 37 14.09 -7.61 15.80
C ILE A 37 13.71 -7.25 17.24
N ASP A 38 14.67 -7.26 18.17
CA ASP A 38 14.43 -6.91 19.57
C ASP A 38 13.84 -5.50 19.73
N ILE A 39 14.36 -4.52 19.00
CA ILE A 39 13.84 -3.14 19.01
C ILE A 39 12.43 -3.10 18.42
N ALA A 40 12.16 -3.85 17.36
CA ALA A 40 10.83 -3.92 16.75
C ALA A 40 9.81 -4.49 17.74
N GLU A 41 10.14 -5.61 18.39
CA GLU A 41 9.29 -6.24 19.40
C GLU A 41 9.02 -5.32 20.60
N GLN A 42 10.07 -4.66 21.13
CA GLN A 42 9.94 -3.70 22.23
C GLN A 42 9.03 -2.51 21.90
N LYS A 43 9.04 -2.07 20.62
CA LYS A 43 8.22 -0.96 20.15
C LYS A 43 6.84 -1.40 19.62
N GLY A 44 6.52 -2.69 19.67
CA GLY A 44 5.28 -3.23 19.11
C GLY A 44 5.19 -3.09 17.59
N ILE A 45 6.33 -2.99 16.90
CA ILE A 45 6.39 -2.99 15.43
C ILE A 45 6.22 -4.45 14.95
N PRO A 46 5.27 -4.74 14.05
CA PRO A 46 5.05 -6.11 13.58
C PRO A 46 6.28 -6.70 12.89
N VAL A 47 6.64 -7.93 13.24
CA VAL A 47 7.75 -8.67 12.63
C VAL A 47 7.19 -9.76 11.73
N PHE A 48 7.51 -9.68 10.43
CA PHE A 48 7.19 -10.71 9.46
C PHE A 48 8.41 -11.58 9.19
N LYS A 49 8.26 -12.90 9.29
CA LYS A 49 9.36 -13.85 9.15
C LYS A 49 9.30 -14.57 7.80
N ASP A 50 10.20 -14.20 6.90
CA ASP A 50 10.43 -14.88 5.63
C ASP A 50 11.90 -14.74 5.24
N ASP A 51 12.60 -15.87 5.08
CA ASP A 51 14.06 -15.88 4.85
C ASP A 51 14.44 -15.32 3.46
N SER A 52 13.56 -15.50 2.46
CA SER A 52 13.78 -15.05 1.08
C SER A 52 13.60 -13.54 0.98
N ALA A 53 12.49 -13.01 1.49
CA ALA A 53 12.21 -11.58 1.53
C ALA A 53 13.25 -10.84 2.38
N ALA A 54 13.60 -11.37 3.56
CA ALA A 54 14.65 -10.77 4.39
C ALA A 54 16.00 -10.73 3.65
N SER A 55 16.33 -11.78 2.89
CA SER A 55 17.57 -11.81 2.09
C SER A 55 17.58 -10.75 0.99
N LEU A 56 16.47 -10.61 0.25
CA LEU A 56 16.35 -9.62 -0.83
C LEU A 56 16.41 -8.19 -0.27
N LEU A 57 15.64 -7.90 0.78
CA LEU A 57 15.59 -6.56 1.38
C LEU A 57 16.92 -6.17 2.04
N CYS A 58 17.69 -7.13 2.57
CA CYS A 58 19.01 -6.85 3.12
C CYS A 58 20.10 -6.61 2.07
N MET A 59 19.83 -6.85 0.78
CA MET A 59 20.74 -6.47 -0.31
C MET A 59 20.61 -5.00 -0.69
N LEU A 60 19.53 -4.33 -0.27
CA LEU A 60 19.30 -2.92 -0.53
C LEU A 60 20.03 -2.05 0.50
N ASP A 61 20.41 -0.85 0.07
CA ASP A 61 21.05 0.14 0.93
C ASP A 61 20.04 0.81 1.86
N VAL A 62 20.45 1.08 3.09
CA VAL A 62 19.64 1.84 4.04
C VAL A 62 19.47 3.27 3.54
N GLY A 63 18.24 3.78 3.63
CA GLY A 63 17.82 5.08 3.13
C GLY A 63 17.30 5.06 1.69
N THR A 64 17.32 3.90 1.02
CA THR A 64 16.84 3.77 -0.35
C THR A 64 15.38 3.32 -0.41
N ASN A 65 14.68 3.84 -1.42
CA ASN A 65 13.35 3.35 -1.78
C ASN A 65 13.45 1.91 -2.32
N ILE A 66 12.45 1.09 -1.98
CA ILE A 66 12.29 -0.23 -2.55
C ILE A 66 12.17 -0.08 -4.08
N PRO A 67 12.89 -0.90 -4.87
CA PRO A 67 12.79 -0.84 -6.32
C PRO A 67 11.52 -1.59 -6.80
N VAL A 68 11.04 -1.25 -8.00
CA VAL A 68 9.75 -1.71 -8.52
C VAL A 68 9.67 -3.24 -8.60
N GLU A 69 10.80 -3.90 -8.88
CA GLU A 69 10.88 -5.36 -8.99
C GLU A 69 10.57 -6.07 -7.67
N LEU A 70 10.68 -5.36 -6.54
CA LEU A 70 10.42 -5.90 -5.19
C LEU A 70 9.06 -5.47 -4.62
N TYR A 71 8.26 -4.71 -5.37
CA TYR A 71 6.95 -4.23 -4.90
C TYR A 71 5.99 -5.37 -4.56
N GLU A 72 5.96 -6.44 -5.36
CA GLU A 72 5.09 -7.59 -5.09
C GLU A 72 5.41 -8.25 -3.74
N VAL A 73 6.71 -8.40 -3.43
CA VAL A 73 7.17 -8.97 -2.17
C VAL A 73 6.75 -8.10 -0.99
N VAL A 74 6.97 -6.78 -1.09
CA VAL A 74 6.64 -5.84 -0.01
C VAL A 74 5.13 -5.70 0.16
N ALA A 75 4.35 -5.68 -0.93
CA ALA A 75 2.90 -5.67 -0.88
C ALA A 75 2.33 -6.94 -0.22
N ALA A 76 2.92 -8.10 -0.51
CA ALA A 76 2.53 -9.36 0.14
C ALA A 76 2.76 -9.30 1.66
N ILE A 77 3.89 -8.72 2.12
CA ILE A 77 4.17 -8.51 3.54
C ILE A 77 3.08 -7.63 4.17
N TYR A 78 2.81 -6.45 3.59
CA TYR A 78 1.78 -5.55 4.13
C TYR A 78 0.39 -6.18 4.12
N GLY A 79 0.02 -6.89 3.05
CA GLY A 79 -1.25 -7.61 2.97
C GLY A 79 -1.41 -8.61 4.12
N LYS A 80 -0.37 -9.39 4.42
CA LYS A 80 -0.37 -10.34 5.55
C LYS A 80 -0.52 -9.65 6.90
N LEU A 81 0.15 -8.52 7.11
CA LEU A 81 0.03 -7.74 8.33
C LEU A 81 -1.39 -7.15 8.49
N MET A 82 -1.98 -6.66 7.40
CA MET A 82 -3.35 -6.14 7.39
C MET A 82 -4.38 -7.24 7.70
N GLU A 83 -4.26 -8.42 7.09
CA GLU A 83 -5.09 -9.59 7.40
C GLU A 83 -5.01 -9.94 8.89
N ALA A 84 -3.80 -10.00 9.45
CA ALA A 84 -3.60 -10.28 10.88
C ALA A 84 -4.26 -9.21 11.78
N SER A 85 -4.18 -7.94 11.39
CA SER A 85 -4.84 -6.83 12.10
C SER A 85 -6.37 -6.81 11.93
N ALA A 86 -6.89 -7.32 10.82
CA ALA A 86 -8.32 -7.35 10.53
C ALA A 86 -8.98 -8.52 11.29
N LYS A 87 -8.30 -9.66 11.39
CA LYS A 87 -8.79 -10.85 12.09
C LYS A 87 -8.95 -10.64 13.60
N SER A 88 -8.14 -9.76 14.21
CA SER A 88 -8.31 -9.36 15.61
C SER A 88 -9.49 -8.39 15.84
N ARG A 89 -9.95 -7.69 14.78
CA ARG A 89 -11.12 -6.79 14.81
C ARG A 89 -12.44 -7.52 14.50
N GLY A 90 -12.38 -8.79 14.11
CA GLY A 90 -13.49 -9.59 13.55
C GLY A 90 -14.38 -10.35 14.53
N ASN A 91 -14.67 -9.80 15.72
CA ASN A 91 -15.99 -10.00 16.36
C ASN A 91 -17.00 -8.92 15.89
N ALA A 92 -16.58 -7.92 15.12
CA ALA A 92 -17.51 -6.99 14.49
C ALA A 92 -17.89 -7.49 13.08
N SER A 93 -18.99 -8.23 13.02
CA SER A 93 -19.71 -8.56 11.79
C SER A 93 -20.00 -7.30 10.98
N PRO A 94 -19.82 -7.29 9.65
CA PRO A 94 -20.51 -6.31 8.82
C PRO A 94 -22.00 -6.69 8.83
N GLU A 95 -22.77 -6.05 9.71
CA GLU A 95 -24.22 -6.06 9.65
C GLU A 95 -24.66 -5.67 8.24
N LYS A 96 -25.32 -6.63 7.58
CA LYS A 96 -26.24 -6.38 6.50
C LYS A 96 -27.27 -5.35 6.95
N LYS A 97 -27.17 -4.09 6.50
CA LYS A 97 -28.34 -3.21 6.50
C LYS A 97 -29.23 -3.61 5.33
N GLY A 98 -30.23 -4.41 5.66
CA GLY A 98 -31.43 -4.59 4.87
C GLY A 98 -32.13 -3.25 4.61
N THR A 99 -32.76 -3.22 3.45
CA THR A 99 -33.63 -2.21 2.85
C THR A 99 -34.72 -1.69 3.80
N PRO A 100 -35.42 -0.60 3.44
CA PRO A 100 -36.84 -0.82 3.19
C PRO A 100 -37.27 -0.31 1.82
N ALA A 101 -37.97 -1.19 1.12
CA ALA A 101 -38.71 -0.89 -0.08
C ALA A 101 -39.87 0.09 0.21
N GLY A 102 -40.21 0.93 -0.77
CA GLY A 102 -41.60 1.27 -1.01
C GLY A 102 -41.96 2.76 -1.09
N ARG A 103 -41.94 3.32 -2.31
CA ARG A 103 -43.12 4.03 -2.82
C ARG A 103 -43.21 3.89 -4.34
N LYS A 104 -44.13 3.03 -4.79
CA LYS A 104 -44.62 2.97 -6.17
C LYS A 104 -45.53 4.18 -6.40
N THR A 105 -45.46 4.84 -7.56
CA THR A 105 -46.56 4.90 -8.55
C THR A 105 -46.15 5.66 -9.83
N PRO A 106 -46.86 5.46 -10.97
CA PRO A 106 -46.34 5.57 -12.33
C PRO A 106 -46.85 6.82 -13.09
N ARG A 107 -46.55 6.84 -14.41
CA ARG A 107 -46.98 7.79 -15.49
C ARG A 107 -46.03 8.99 -15.60
N SER A 108 -45.65 9.49 -16.76
CA SER A 108 -46.13 9.36 -18.15
C SER A 108 -45.03 9.97 -19.02
N SER A 109 -44.55 9.27 -20.04
CA SER A 109 -44.86 9.57 -21.43
C SER A 109 -44.11 10.77 -22.05
N LEU A 110 -43.48 10.47 -23.19
CA LEU A 110 -43.50 11.28 -24.41
C LEU A 110 -42.59 12.53 -24.47
N ARG A 111 -41.57 12.35 -25.32
CA ARG A 111 -41.23 13.18 -26.49
C ARG A 111 -40.36 14.42 -26.31
N ASP A 112 -39.73 14.69 -27.45
CA ASP A 112 -38.93 15.84 -27.88
C ASP A 112 -37.45 15.75 -27.48
N GLY A 113 -36.46 15.58 -28.37
CA GLY A 113 -36.39 15.92 -29.79
C GLY A 113 -35.66 17.26 -29.96
N LEU A 114 -34.73 17.31 -30.92
CA LEU A 114 -33.99 18.51 -31.42
C LEU A 114 -32.96 19.12 -30.44
N VAL A 115 -31.83 19.70 -30.83
CA VAL A 115 -30.96 19.77 -32.02
C VAL A 115 -29.86 20.78 -31.64
N SER A 116 -28.76 20.80 -32.39
CA SER A 116 -27.91 21.99 -32.61
C SER A 116 -26.97 22.38 -31.47
N ALA A 117 -25.75 22.86 -31.66
CA ALA A 117 -24.78 22.96 -32.76
C ALA A 117 -23.59 23.77 -32.17
N GLY A 118 -22.45 23.77 -32.85
CA GLY A 118 -21.38 24.78 -32.68
C GLY A 118 -20.08 24.19 -32.14
N LYS A 119 -19.12 23.86 -33.03
CA LYS A 119 -17.97 24.69 -33.46
C LYS A 119 -16.87 24.75 -32.38
N LYS A 120 -15.74 24.04 -32.54
CA LYS A 120 -14.53 24.42 -33.31
C LYS A 120 -14.05 25.85 -33.03
N GLU A 121 -12.88 25.98 -32.41
CA GLU A 121 -11.64 26.63 -32.90
C GLU A 121 -10.63 26.69 -31.72
N THR A 122 -9.40 26.15 -31.78
CA THR A 122 -8.21 26.42 -32.62
C THR A 122 -7.37 27.60 -32.12
N MET A 123 -6.09 27.31 -31.88
CA MET A 123 -4.88 28.17 -31.87
C MET A 123 -4.89 29.45 -31.01
N ILE A 124 -3.87 29.57 -30.15
CA ILE A 124 -2.81 30.56 -30.43
C ILE A 124 -1.47 30.03 -29.91
N ASP A 125 -0.56 29.95 -30.88
CA ASP A 125 0.88 29.84 -30.79
C ASP A 125 1.44 31.08 -30.06
N SER A 126 2.43 30.92 -29.20
CA SER A 126 3.18 32.05 -28.64
C SER A 126 4.67 31.77 -28.81
N THR A 127 5.15 32.24 -29.96
CA THR A 127 6.33 33.08 -30.14
C THR A 127 7.65 32.58 -29.55
N GLU A 128 8.52 32.16 -30.48
CA GLU A 128 9.94 32.53 -30.60
C GLU A 128 10.51 33.34 -29.43
N ASN A 129 11.51 32.74 -28.78
CA ASN A 129 12.53 33.49 -28.06
C ASN A 129 13.86 33.23 -28.76
N GLU A 130 14.51 34.35 -29.07
CA GLU A 130 15.83 34.56 -29.67
C GLU A 130 16.95 33.65 -29.12
#